data_AF-A0A959NN83-F1
#
_entry.id   AF-A0A959NN83-F1
#
_cell.length_a   1.000
_cell.length_b   1.000
_cell.length_c   1.000
_cell.angle_alpha   90.00
_cell.angle_beta   90.00
_cell.angle_gamma   90.00
#
_symmetry.space_group_name_H-M   'P 1'
#
loop_
_entity.id
_entity.type
_entity.pdbx_description
1 polymer ?
#
loop_
_entity_poly.entity_id
_entity_poly.type
_entity_poly.pdbx_seq_one_letter_code
_entity_poly.pdbx_strand_id
1 'polypeptide(L)'
;MNDHASSYILDNYLKDLEDFVNSLNVENPIIIGHSLGGVIAISYAAKHQNVKMLIIEDIGTVVNSSNDFLNKFPVEFNSIYEVNKTFVENLGRPLSTYFIESLYYDKTHWKFRFDYQDMIQSQKEINSSYWEEWEKVNCPVLLIKGGKSWASKEDNMKE
;
A
#
# COMPACT_ATOMS: atom_id res chain seq x y z
N MET A 1 13.41 11.53 -1.79
CA MET A 1 13.09 10.57 -0.71
C MET A 1 12.53 11.38 0.43
N ASN A 2 11.45 10.94 1.07
CA ASN A 2 11.01 11.59 2.30
C ASN A 2 12.05 11.23 3.36
N ASP A 3 12.87 12.20 3.76
CA ASP A 3 13.91 12.07 4.80
C ASP A 3 13.30 11.97 6.22
N HIS A 4 12.06 11.51 6.33
CA HIS A 4 11.18 11.80 7.47
C HIS A 4 10.50 10.58 8.11
N ALA A 5 10.53 9.40 7.48
CA ALA A 5 9.96 8.20 8.11
C ALA A 5 11.02 7.51 8.98
N SER A 6 10.86 7.54 10.30
CA SER A 6 11.72 6.82 11.24
C SER A 6 11.52 5.30 11.19
N SER A 7 10.35 4.84 10.72
CA SER A 7 10.05 3.44 10.40
C SER A 7 8.78 3.34 9.53
N TYR A 8 8.63 2.22 8.81
CA TYR A 8 7.46 1.94 7.95
C TYR A 8 6.52 0.92 8.61
N ILE A 9 6.04 1.26 9.81
CA ILE A 9 5.07 0.48 10.59
C ILE A 9 3.68 1.10 10.50
N LEU A 10 2.63 0.29 10.70
CA LEU A 10 1.23 0.72 10.58
C LEU A 10 0.89 1.94 11.46
N ASP A 11 1.39 1.99 12.69
CA ASP A 11 1.13 3.11 13.61
C ASP A 11 1.69 4.44 13.10
N ASN A 12 2.80 4.44 12.36
CA ASN A 12 3.32 5.67 11.77
C ASN A 12 2.43 6.15 10.62
N TYR A 13 1.95 5.25 9.76
CA TYR A 13 1.01 5.61 8.71
C TYR A 13 -0.29 6.17 9.26
N LEU A 14 -0.79 5.60 10.37
CA LEU A 14 -1.98 6.11 11.05
C LEU A 14 -1.74 7.50 11.62
N LYS A 15 -0.59 7.70 12.27
CA LYS A 15 -0.21 9.01 12.81
C LYS A 15 -0.10 10.06 11.70
N ASP A 16 0.53 9.73 10.58
CA ASP A 16 0.66 10.63 9.43
C ASP A 16 -0.71 11.02 8.87
N LEU A 17 -1.63 10.06 8.75
CA LEU A 17 -3.01 10.34 8.31
C LEU A 17 -3.76 11.22 9.32
N GLU A 18 -3.62 10.95 10.61
CA GLU A 18 -4.22 11.77 11.68
C GLU A 18 -3.69 13.20 11.66
N ASP A 19 -2.37 13.38 11.61
CA ASP A 19 -1.74 14.69 11.52
C ASP A 19 -2.17 15.43 10.26
N PHE A 20 -2.29 14.75 9.12
CA PHE A 20 -2.76 15.33 7.87
C PHE A 20 -4.21 15.83 7.95
N VAL A 21 -5.13 14.97 8.42
CA VAL A 21 -6.55 15.32 8.62
C VAL A 21 -6.70 16.53 9.56
N ASN A 22 -5.96 16.52 10.67
CA ASN A 22 -5.97 17.59 11.66
C ASN A 22 -5.40 18.89 11.10
N SER A 23 -4.27 18.83 10.37
CA SER A 23 -3.63 20.01 9.79
C SER A 23 -4.53 20.78 8.82
N LEU A 24 -5.43 20.06 8.15
CA LEU A 24 -6.40 20.62 7.21
C LEU A 24 -7.75 20.97 7.86
N ASN A 25 -7.92 20.70 9.17
CA ASN A 25 -9.18 20.86 9.91
C ASN A 25 -10.34 20.14 9.20
N VAL A 26 -10.12 18.94 8.68
CA VAL A 26 -11.16 18.17 7.99
C VAL A 26 -12.09 17.53 9.01
N GLU A 27 -13.34 17.98 9.02
CA GLU A 27 -14.40 17.36 9.79
C GLU A 27 -15.13 16.30 8.96
N ASN A 28 -15.38 15.14 9.56
CA ASN A 28 -16.13 14.06 8.94
C ASN A 28 -15.58 13.59 7.58
N PRO A 29 -14.30 13.17 7.49
CA PRO A 29 -13.66 12.82 6.22
C PRO A 29 -14.34 11.62 5.55
N ILE A 30 -14.33 11.64 4.22
CA ILE A 30 -14.48 10.45 3.40
C ILE A 30 -13.07 9.94 3.10
N ILE A 31 -12.78 8.69 3.47
CA ILE A 31 -11.44 8.12 3.32
C ILE A 31 -11.49 7.04 2.25
N ILE A 32 -10.65 7.19 1.23
CA ILE A 32 -10.42 6.16 0.22
C ILE A 32 -9.02 5.58 0.40
N GLY A 33 -8.94 4.26 0.46
CA GLY A 33 -7.69 3.52 0.60
C GLY A 33 -7.56 2.42 -0.44
N HIS A 34 -6.53 2.51 -1.28
CA HIS A 34 -6.15 1.47 -2.23
C HIS A 34 -5.02 0.61 -1.65
N SER A 35 -5.11 -0.71 -1.79
CA SER A 35 -4.04 -1.65 -1.37
C SER A 35 -3.66 -1.42 0.11
N LEU A 36 -2.39 -1.19 0.44
CA LEU A 36 -1.95 -0.77 1.79
C LEU A 36 -2.76 0.41 2.35
N GLY A 37 -3.12 1.37 1.51
CA GLY A 37 -3.96 2.50 1.92
C GLY A 37 -5.32 2.06 2.49
N GLY A 38 -5.87 0.93 2.03
CA GLY A 38 -7.11 0.38 2.57
C GLY A 38 -6.94 -0.22 3.95
N VAL A 39 -5.81 -0.88 4.24
CA VAL A 39 -5.46 -1.32 5.61
C VAL A 39 -5.39 -0.13 6.55
N ILE A 40 -4.66 0.92 6.16
CA ILE A 40 -4.53 2.16 6.92
C ILE A 40 -5.92 2.78 7.16
N ALA A 41 -6.76 2.82 6.13
CA ALA A 41 -8.10 3.40 6.22
C ALA A 41 -9.04 2.60 7.14
N ILE A 42 -8.99 1.26 7.10
CA ILE A 42 -9.74 0.39 8.04
C ILE A 42 -9.27 0.65 9.47
N SER A 43 -7.97 0.61 9.72
CA SER A 43 -7.40 0.83 11.06
C SER A 43 -7.65 2.25 11.59
N TYR A 44 -7.70 3.25 10.71
CA TYR A 44 -8.08 4.62 11.08
C TYR A 44 -9.57 4.69 11.45
N ALA A 45 -10.47 4.20 10.59
CA ALA A 45 -11.91 4.20 10.85
C ALA A 45 -12.30 3.39 12.10
N ALA A 46 -11.53 2.36 12.46
CA ALA A 46 -11.70 1.60 13.70
C ALA A 46 -11.39 2.42 14.98
N LYS A 47 -10.50 3.42 14.88
CA LYS A 47 -10.08 4.29 16.00
C LYS A 47 -10.87 5.61 16.05
N HIS A 48 -11.50 6.02 14.95
CA HIS A 48 -12.14 7.33 14.81
C HIS A 48 -13.64 7.23 14.44
N GLN A 49 -14.50 7.75 15.31
CA GLN A 49 -15.97 7.69 15.13
C GLN A 49 -16.52 8.78 14.20
N ASN A 50 -15.69 9.74 13.80
CA ASN A 50 -16.07 10.84 12.91
C ASN A 50 -15.74 10.54 11.45
N VAL A 51 -15.58 9.30 11.00
CA VAL A 51 -15.42 9.01 9.56
C VAL A 51 -16.80 9.00 8.89
N LYS A 52 -16.98 9.78 7.82
CA LYS A 52 -18.27 9.89 7.11
C LYS A 52 -18.55 8.68 6.22
N MET A 53 -17.52 8.19 5.55
CA MET A 53 -17.60 7.03 4.66
C MET A 53 -16.20 6.48 4.42
N LEU A 54 -16.11 5.16 4.30
CA LEU A 54 -14.89 4.44 3.97
C LEU A 54 -15.03 3.81 2.57
N ILE A 55 -14.03 3.99 1.71
CA ILE A 55 -13.94 3.35 0.40
C ILE A 55 -12.66 2.51 0.38
N ILE A 56 -12.81 1.19 0.26
CA ILE A 56 -11.68 0.26 0.22
C ILE A 56 -11.56 -0.27 -1.19
N GLU A 57 -10.40 -0.03 -1.80
CA GLU A 57 -10.11 -0.44 -3.17
C GLU A 57 -9.01 -1.51 -3.20
N ASP A 58 -9.40 -2.68 -3.72
CA ASP A 58 -8.51 -3.79 -4.09
C ASP A 58 -7.58 -4.31 -2.97
N ILE A 59 -8.09 -4.39 -1.75
CA ILE A 59 -7.43 -5.03 -0.59
C ILE A 59 -8.48 -5.71 0.31
N GLY A 60 -8.14 -6.85 0.90
CA GLY A 60 -8.97 -7.51 1.92
C GLY A 60 -8.53 -7.18 3.35
N THR A 61 -9.29 -7.66 4.34
CA THR A 61 -8.98 -7.55 5.78
C THR A 61 -7.88 -8.52 6.22
N VAL A 62 -7.50 -9.50 5.39
CA VAL A 62 -6.35 -10.38 5.66
C VAL A 62 -5.30 -10.12 4.59
N VAL A 63 -4.12 -9.68 5.04
CA VAL A 63 -2.97 -9.40 4.18
C VAL A 63 -1.90 -10.45 4.44
N ASN A 64 -1.54 -11.16 3.38
CA ASN A 64 -0.49 -12.16 3.42
C ASN A 64 0.22 -12.19 2.06
N SER A 65 1.16 -11.26 1.88
CA SER A 65 1.95 -11.13 0.67
C SER A 65 3.43 -10.89 0.99
N SER A 66 4.30 -11.08 0.00
CA SER A 66 5.73 -10.84 0.16
C SER A 66 6.28 -10.01 -1.00
N ASN A 67 7.14 -9.06 -0.65
CA ASN A 67 7.95 -8.27 -1.56
C ASN A 67 9.41 -8.78 -1.65
N ASP A 68 9.71 -9.99 -1.14
CA ASP A 68 11.07 -10.54 -1.10
C ASP A 68 11.71 -10.71 -2.49
N PHE A 69 10.92 -10.66 -3.57
CA PHE A 69 11.42 -10.63 -4.94
C PHE A 69 12.37 -9.45 -5.19
N LEU A 70 12.20 -8.33 -4.46
CA LEU A 70 13.07 -7.16 -4.56
C LEU A 70 14.52 -7.47 -4.14
N ASN A 71 14.76 -8.51 -3.32
CA ASN A 71 16.12 -8.95 -2.98
C ASN A 71 16.88 -9.51 -4.19
N LYS A 72 16.18 -9.85 -5.29
CA LYS A 72 16.79 -10.33 -6.53
C LYS A 72 16.99 -9.22 -7.56
N PHE A 73 16.53 -8.00 -7.27
CA PHE A 73 16.57 -6.90 -8.21
C PHE A 73 17.87 -6.09 -8.03
N PRO A 74 18.52 -5.67 -9.12
CA PRO A 74 19.53 -4.60 -9.05
C PRO A 74 18.94 -3.33 -8.44
N VAL A 75 19.74 -2.56 -7.71
CA VAL A 75 19.35 -1.22 -7.22
C VAL A 75 19.43 -0.18 -8.34
N GLU A 76 20.31 -0.41 -9.32
CA GLU A 76 20.56 0.47 -10.45
C GLU A 76 20.42 -0.32 -11.75
N PHE A 77 19.78 0.28 -12.76
CA PHE A 77 19.56 -0.32 -14.08
C PHE A 77 20.11 0.59 -15.18
N ASN A 78 20.66 0.03 -16.24
CA ASN A 78 21.19 0.81 -17.36
C ASN A 78 20.08 1.28 -18.31
N SER A 79 18.93 0.62 -18.30
CA SER A 79 17.79 0.95 -19.18
C SER A 79 16.46 0.44 -18.64
N ILE A 80 15.36 1.03 -19.09
CA ILE A 80 14.00 0.53 -18.83
C ILE A 80 13.83 -0.90 -19.38
N TYR A 81 14.51 -1.25 -20.47
CA TYR A 81 14.53 -2.61 -21.00
C TYR A 81 15.08 -3.61 -19.97
N GLU A 82 16.18 -3.25 -19.30
CA GLU A 82 16.77 -4.07 -18.23
C GLU A 82 15.80 -4.24 -17.06
N VAL A 83 15.12 -3.16 -16.63
CA VAL A 83 14.08 -3.24 -15.60
C VAL A 83 12.99 -4.24 -16.02
N ASN A 84 12.42 -4.10 -17.22
CA ASN A 84 11.38 -5.01 -17.68
C ASN A 84 11.88 -6.46 -17.77
N LYS A 85 13.10 -6.68 -18.24
CA LYS A 85 13.72 -8.01 -18.27
C LYS A 85 13.82 -8.61 -16.86
N THR A 86 14.28 -7.84 -15.87
CA THR A 86 14.34 -8.28 -14.47
C THR A 86 12.97 -8.66 -13.90
N PHE A 87 11.91 -7.91 -14.23
CA PHE A 87 10.54 -8.26 -13.85
C PHE A 87 10.10 -9.59 -14.47
N VAL A 88 10.33 -9.79 -15.77
CA VAL A 88 9.96 -11.04 -16.45
C VAL A 88 10.71 -12.23 -15.87
N GLU A 89 12.02 -12.11 -15.65
CA GLU A 89 12.86 -13.21 -15.15
C GLU A 89 12.53 -13.60 -13.69
N ASN A 90 12.15 -12.64 -12.85
CA ASN A 90 11.94 -12.89 -11.41
C ASN A 90 10.47 -13.07 -11.01
N LEU A 91 9.53 -12.51 -11.78
CA LEU A 91 8.10 -12.52 -11.46
C LEU A 91 7.23 -13.17 -12.55
N GLY A 92 7.81 -13.55 -13.69
CA GLY A 92 7.06 -14.14 -14.82
C GLY A 92 6.09 -13.16 -15.48
N ARG A 93 6.23 -11.85 -15.24
CA ARG A 93 5.35 -10.81 -15.78
C ARG A 93 6.15 -9.56 -16.14
N PRO A 94 5.72 -8.78 -17.14
CA PRO A 94 6.39 -7.54 -17.50
C PRO A 94 6.24 -6.48 -16.42
N LEU A 95 7.09 -5.47 -16.50
CA LEU A 95 6.99 -4.25 -15.69
C LEU A 95 5.61 -3.61 -15.89
N SER A 96 4.87 -3.41 -14.80
CA SER A 96 3.56 -2.75 -14.86
C SER A 96 3.70 -1.23 -14.87
N THR A 97 2.69 -0.54 -15.42
CA THR A 97 2.59 0.92 -15.37
C THR A 97 2.71 1.47 -13.95
N TYR A 98 2.16 0.77 -12.97
CA TYR A 98 2.29 1.08 -11.53
C TYR A 98 3.75 1.26 -11.08
N PHE A 99 4.66 0.37 -11.48
CA PHE A 99 6.07 0.48 -11.10
C PHE A 99 6.84 1.46 -11.99
N ILE A 100 6.42 1.68 -13.24
CA ILE A 100 7.06 2.65 -14.16
C ILE A 100 7.05 4.06 -13.57
N GLU A 101 5.95 4.47 -12.93
CA GLU A 101 5.83 5.81 -12.33
C GLU A 101 6.81 6.04 -11.16
N SER A 102 7.26 4.95 -10.54
CA SER A 102 8.27 4.98 -9.48
C SER A 102 9.70 4.94 -10.02
N LEU A 103 9.92 4.75 -11.32
CA LEU A 103 11.27 4.82 -11.90
C LEU A 103 11.70 6.27 -12.12
N TYR A 104 12.98 6.53 -11.91
CA TYR A 104 13.60 7.79 -12.29
C TYR A 104 15.03 7.56 -12.78
N TYR A 105 15.51 8.45 -13.64
CA TYR A 105 16.88 8.43 -14.13
C TYR A 105 17.73 9.44 -13.33
N ASP A 106 18.78 8.96 -12.67
CA ASP A 106 19.60 9.76 -11.74
C ASP A 106 20.80 10.47 -12.40
N LYS A 107 20.76 10.61 -13.73
CA LYS A 107 21.84 11.04 -14.66
C LYS A 107 22.76 9.92 -15.13
N THR A 108 22.79 8.78 -14.44
CA THR A 108 23.63 7.64 -14.82
C THR A 108 22.82 6.37 -15.03
N HIS A 109 21.92 6.09 -14.10
CA HIS A 109 21.16 4.84 -14.06
C HIS A 109 19.68 5.12 -13.77
N TRP A 110 18.85 4.16 -14.14
CA TRP A 110 17.46 4.05 -13.70
C TRP A 110 17.40 3.43 -12.31
N LYS A 111 16.58 4.01 -11.44
CA LYS A 111 16.38 3.58 -10.06
C LYS A 111 14.91 3.68 -9.69
N PHE A 112 14.48 2.92 -8.69
CA PHE A 112 13.18 3.14 -8.05
C PHE A 112 13.26 4.24 -7.00
N ARG A 113 12.17 4.99 -6.83
CA ARG A 113 12.02 6.07 -5.84
C ARG A 113 11.87 5.57 -4.40
N PHE A 114 11.77 4.26 -4.20
CA PHE A 114 11.67 3.60 -2.91
C PHE A 114 12.93 2.77 -2.65
N ASP A 115 13.26 2.60 -1.37
CA ASP A 115 14.25 1.61 -0.94
C ASP A 115 13.61 0.20 -0.91
N TYR A 116 14.38 -0.80 -1.31
CA TYR A 116 13.87 -2.17 -1.40
C TYR A 116 13.65 -2.81 -0.03
N GLN A 117 14.55 -2.54 0.93
CA GLN A 117 14.43 -3.09 2.27
C GLN A 117 13.27 -2.44 3.02
N ASP A 118 13.05 -1.14 2.81
CA ASP A 118 11.88 -0.45 3.35
C ASP A 118 10.57 -1.04 2.80
N MET A 119 10.50 -1.32 1.49
CA MET A 119 9.32 -1.97 0.89
C MET A 119 9.09 -3.40 1.38
N ILE A 120 10.16 -4.16 1.59
CA ILE A 120 10.08 -5.52 2.15
C ILE A 120 9.62 -5.45 3.61
N GLN A 121 10.21 -4.57 4.41
CA GLN A 121 9.86 -4.42 5.82
C GLN A 121 8.42 -3.94 5.97
N SER A 122 8.03 -2.89 5.25
CA SER A 122 6.66 -2.37 5.30
C SER A 122 5.64 -3.45 4.94
N GLN A 123 5.92 -4.33 3.96
CA GLN A 123 5.03 -5.42 3.63
C GLN A 123 4.90 -6.46 4.76
N LYS A 124 6.00 -6.73 5.48
CA LYS A 124 5.98 -7.64 6.64
C LYS A 124 5.17 -7.07 7.78
N GLU A 125 5.32 -5.78 8.07
CA GLU A 125 4.60 -5.09 9.15
C GLU A 125 3.09 -5.05 8.94
N ILE A 126 2.63 -5.06 7.68
CA ILE A 126 1.20 -5.01 7.34
C ILE A 126 0.59 -6.40 7.15
N ASN A 127 1.39 -7.46 7.16
CA ASN A 127 0.87 -8.82 7.02
C ASN A 127 0.20 -9.24 8.32
N SER A 128 -1.13 -9.13 8.36
CA SER A 128 -1.95 -9.48 9.52
C SER A 128 -3.40 -9.76 9.11
N SER A 129 -4.22 -10.08 10.10
CA SER A 129 -5.67 -10.05 10.03
C SER A 129 -6.19 -8.79 10.72
N TYR A 130 -6.98 -8.01 9.98
CA TYR A 130 -7.59 -6.74 10.40
C TYR A 130 -9.09 -6.88 10.68
N TRP A 131 -9.56 -8.10 10.95
CA TRP A 131 -10.98 -8.35 11.27
C TRP A 131 -11.44 -7.63 12.54
N GLU A 132 -10.58 -7.53 13.55
CA GLU A 132 -10.95 -6.84 14.80
C GLU A 132 -11.11 -5.33 14.60
N GLU A 133 -10.31 -4.72 13.73
CA GLU A 133 -10.47 -3.34 13.31
C GLU A 133 -11.72 -3.17 12.45
N TRP A 134 -11.93 -4.07 11.50
CA TRP A 134 -13.12 -4.07 10.64
C TRP A 134 -14.43 -4.09 11.45
N GLU A 135 -14.51 -4.93 12.49
CA GLU A 135 -15.69 -5.01 13.38
C GLU A 135 -15.97 -3.72 14.18
N LYS A 136 -14.97 -2.83 14.29
CA LYS A 136 -15.10 -1.53 14.98
C LYS A 136 -15.48 -0.39 14.03
N VAL A 137 -15.48 -0.62 12.72
CA VAL A 137 -15.85 0.40 11.71
C VAL A 137 -17.36 0.65 11.79
N ASN A 138 -17.74 1.88 12.15
CA ASN A 138 -19.15 2.28 12.35
C ASN A 138 -19.71 3.23 11.27
N CYS A 139 -18.99 3.41 10.16
CA CYS A 139 -19.41 4.27 9.05
C CYS A 139 -19.81 3.43 7.82
N PRO A 140 -20.57 3.98 6.87
CA PRO A 140 -20.85 3.30 5.60
C PRO A 140 -19.56 2.94 4.86
N VAL A 141 -19.48 1.71 4.34
CA VAL A 141 -18.32 1.21 3.59
C VAL A 141 -18.72 0.87 2.16
N LEU A 142 -17.90 1.30 1.19
CA LEU A 142 -17.93 0.82 -0.19
C LEU A 142 -16.69 -0.02 -0.48
N LEU A 143 -16.89 -1.25 -0.92
CA LEU A 143 -15.83 -2.15 -1.36
C LEU A 143 -15.73 -2.12 -2.89
N ILE A 144 -14.55 -1.81 -3.42
CA ILE A 144 -14.25 -1.84 -4.85
C ILE A 144 -13.20 -2.91 -5.08
N LYS A 145 -13.53 -3.89 -5.93
CA LYS A 145 -12.67 -5.02 -6.24
C LYS A 145 -12.40 -5.11 -7.73
N GLY A 146 -11.14 -5.31 -8.10
CA GLY A 146 -10.78 -5.69 -9.45
C GLY A 146 -11.33 -7.08 -9.76
N GLY A 147 -12.13 -7.23 -10.82
CA GLY A 147 -12.72 -8.52 -11.20
C GLY A 147 -11.71 -9.63 -11.54
N LYS A 148 -10.43 -9.28 -11.72
CA LYS A 148 -9.30 -10.22 -11.91
C LYS A 148 -8.17 -9.99 -10.88
N SER A 149 -8.47 -9.30 -9.78
CA SER A 149 -7.46 -9.00 -8.78
C SER A 149 -7.06 -10.23 -7.99
N TRP A 150 -5.76 -10.33 -7.70
CA TRP A 150 -5.18 -11.34 -6.83
C TRP A 150 -5.14 -10.89 -5.36
N ALA A 151 -5.28 -9.58 -5.09
CA ALA A 151 -5.15 -8.98 -3.77
C ALA A 151 -6.44 -9.07 -2.92
N SER A 152 -7.60 -9.14 -3.57
CA SER A 152 -8.92 -9.19 -2.93
C SER A 152 -9.65 -10.50 -3.27
N LYS A 153 -9.33 -11.59 -2.58
CA LYS A 153 -10.07 -12.87 -2.68
C LYS A 153 -11.34 -12.81 -1.80
N GLU A 154 -12.40 -13.50 -2.21
CA GLU A 154 -13.75 -13.41 -1.60
C GLU A 154 -13.76 -13.70 -0.09
N ASP A 155 -12.89 -14.59 0.39
CA ASP A 155 -12.86 -15.00 1.81
C ASP A 155 -12.35 -13.90 2.77
N ASN A 156 -11.78 -12.81 2.25
CA ASN A 156 -11.13 -11.76 3.03
C ASN A 156 -11.90 -10.43 3.03
N MET A 157 -13.16 -10.41 2.57
CA MET A 157 -14.01 -9.23 2.55
C MET A 157 -15.42 -9.65 2.92
N LYS A 158 -15.98 -9.07 3.99
CA LYS A 158 -17.40 -9.29 4.34
C LYS A 158 -18.20 -8.13 3.78
N GLU A 159 -19.22 -8.48 2.99
CA GLU A 159 -20.30 -7.56 2.62
C GLU A 159 -21.18 -7.21 3.83
#